data_AF-A0A7C8J2N4-F1
#
_entry.id   AF-A0A7C8J2N4-F1
#
_cell.length_a   1.000
_cell.length_b   1.000
_cell.length_c   1.000
_cell.angle_alpha   90.00
_cell.angle_beta   90.00
_cell.angle_gamma   90.00
#
_symmetry.space_group_name_H-M   'P 1'
#
loop_
_entity.id
_entity.type
_entity.pdbx_description
1 polymer ?
#
loop_
_entity_poly.entity_id
_entity_poly.type
_entity_poly.pdbx_seq_one_letter_code
_entity_poly.pdbx_strand_id
1 'polypeptide(L)'
;MSTINSSIRQIDDQSWLIEGSLLLCRQQIPSSDLASWSDSNGGFYVLSSSSKPPSETQPLRDASEIQKVYDAGAVSAVWRVGEAFIKLKKLITPNATREHTTLQYLRNKQPLDFHIPDVYYHSDLGDRYLIVLGRVPGRTLNEIWYELGETKQQECVRRIAKICMELTTWEGETISGVDGKRLTDQFLEKSTDEMRPGNILLDEMDGSISIIDWETVGYVPKDWIRTKFHCSSGMDLPERAGGILPTDWRVRVARELARLGFREVVDEWVAWYGL
;
A
#
# COMPACT_ATOMS: atom_id res chain seq x y z
N MET A 1 10.41 -7.70 -23.51
CA MET A 1 9.55 -7.73 -22.31
C MET A 1 8.64 -6.52 -22.35
N SER A 2 7.35 -6.68 -22.04
CA SER A 2 6.43 -5.53 -21.89
C SER A 2 6.92 -4.62 -20.76
N THR A 3 6.69 -3.32 -20.87
CA THR A 3 6.90 -2.40 -19.74
C THR A 3 5.92 -2.77 -18.61
N ILE A 4 6.30 -2.55 -17.35
CA ILE A 4 5.44 -2.88 -16.21
C ILE A 4 4.03 -2.32 -16.39
N ASN A 5 3.91 -1.04 -16.74
CA ASN A 5 2.62 -0.39 -16.95
C ASN A 5 1.77 -0.89 -18.15
N SER A 6 2.29 -1.79 -19.00
CA SER A 6 1.55 -2.43 -20.11
C SER A 6 1.39 -3.94 -19.92
N SER A 7 1.60 -4.43 -18.70
CA SER A 7 1.72 -5.87 -18.43
C SER A 7 0.40 -6.59 -18.21
N ILE A 8 -0.71 -5.86 -18.05
CA ILE A 8 -2.06 -6.40 -18.21
C ILE A 8 -2.52 -6.10 -19.63
N ARG A 9 -2.92 -7.13 -20.36
CA ARG A 9 -3.41 -7.04 -21.75
C ARG A 9 -4.75 -7.72 -21.87
N GLN A 10 -5.64 -7.16 -22.67
CA GLN A 10 -6.95 -7.72 -22.94
C GLN A 10 -6.84 -8.86 -23.96
N ILE A 11 -7.50 -9.98 -23.71
CA ILE A 11 -7.68 -11.08 -24.67
C ILE A 11 -9.04 -10.89 -25.35
N ASP A 12 -10.10 -10.83 -24.54
CA ASP A 12 -11.48 -10.54 -24.96
C ASP A 12 -12.21 -9.74 -23.86
N ASP A 13 -13.54 -9.66 -23.91
CA ASP A 13 -14.34 -8.90 -22.94
C ASP A 13 -14.44 -9.57 -21.56
N GLN A 14 -13.97 -10.80 -21.40
CA GLN A 14 -14.09 -11.59 -20.16
C GLN A 14 -12.74 -12.11 -19.66
N SER A 15 -11.64 -11.89 -20.39
CA SER A 15 -10.34 -12.43 -20.06
C SER A 15 -9.18 -11.50 -20.38
N TRP A 16 -8.16 -11.55 -19.51
CA TRP A 16 -6.96 -10.72 -19.56
C TRP A 16 -5.72 -11.56 -19.28
N LEU A 17 -4.63 -11.21 -19.95
CA LEU A 17 -3.31 -11.80 -19.75
C LEU A 17 -2.46 -10.83 -18.91
N ILE A 18 -1.92 -11.32 -17.81
CA ILE A 18 -1.04 -10.58 -16.89
C ILE A 18 0.36 -11.20 -16.96
N GLU A 19 1.38 -10.36 -17.14
CA GLU A 19 2.79 -10.78 -17.18
C GLU A 19 3.06 -11.94 -18.16
N GLY A 20 2.30 -11.98 -19.26
CA GLY A 20 2.44 -12.96 -20.34
C GLY A 20 2.12 -14.42 -19.98
N SER A 21 1.73 -14.72 -18.73
CA SER A 21 1.60 -16.11 -18.25
C SER A 21 0.45 -16.34 -17.27
N LEU A 22 -0.09 -15.29 -16.65
CA LEU A 22 -1.22 -15.39 -15.75
C LEU A 22 -2.50 -14.99 -16.49
N LEU A 23 -3.49 -15.87 -16.47
CA LEU A 23 -4.79 -15.66 -17.09
C LEU A 23 -5.80 -15.27 -16.02
N LEU A 24 -6.33 -14.05 -16.16
CA LEU A 24 -7.43 -13.55 -15.36
C LEU A 24 -8.72 -13.69 -16.16
N CYS A 25 -9.69 -14.45 -15.65
CA CYS A 25 -10.99 -14.62 -16.29
C CYS A 25 -12.12 -14.19 -15.36
N ARG A 26 -13.14 -13.56 -15.92
CA ARG A 26 -14.41 -13.33 -15.25
C ARG A 26 -15.25 -14.61 -15.28
N GLN A 27 -15.83 -14.99 -14.14
CA GLN A 27 -16.64 -16.18 -13.94
C GLN A 27 -17.85 -15.87 -13.05
N GLN A 28 -18.88 -16.70 -13.09
CA GLN A 28 -20.08 -16.53 -12.25
C GLN A 28 -19.92 -17.09 -10.83
N ILE A 29 -18.95 -17.99 -10.63
CA ILE A 29 -18.71 -18.71 -9.38
C ILE A 29 -17.23 -18.50 -9.02
N PRO A 30 -16.89 -18.23 -7.75
CA PRO A 30 -15.50 -18.14 -7.34
C PRO A 30 -14.83 -19.52 -7.42
N SER A 31 -13.50 -19.53 -7.47
CA SER A 31 -12.75 -20.78 -7.36
C SER A 31 -12.37 -21.04 -5.90
N SER A 32 -12.49 -22.29 -5.45
CA SER A 32 -11.96 -22.73 -4.15
C SER A 32 -10.44 -22.94 -4.17
N ASP A 33 -9.88 -23.22 -5.34
CA ASP A 33 -8.49 -23.70 -5.49
C ASP A 33 -7.57 -22.63 -6.06
N LEU A 34 -8.14 -21.59 -6.68
CA LEU A 34 -7.43 -20.49 -7.31
C LEU A 34 -7.77 -19.18 -6.62
N ALA A 35 -6.84 -18.23 -6.72
CA ALA A 35 -7.08 -16.87 -6.27
C ALA A 35 -8.30 -16.30 -7.01
N SER A 36 -9.32 -15.91 -6.25
CA SER A 36 -10.55 -15.36 -6.79
C SER A 36 -11.13 -14.28 -5.89
N TRP A 37 -11.77 -13.28 -6.49
CA TRP A 37 -12.36 -12.15 -5.79
C TRP A 37 -13.55 -11.58 -6.55
N SER A 38 -14.42 -10.86 -5.84
CA SER A 38 -15.65 -10.28 -6.40
C SER A 38 -15.34 -9.25 -7.49
N ASP A 39 -16.14 -9.25 -8.56
CA ASP A 39 -16.12 -8.22 -9.60
C ASP A 39 -16.98 -7.00 -9.27
N SER A 40 -17.59 -6.96 -8.09
CA SER A 40 -18.58 -5.99 -7.58
C SER A 40 -19.96 -6.00 -8.25
N ASN A 41 -20.19 -6.89 -9.23
CA ASN A 41 -21.41 -6.99 -10.04
C ASN A 41 -22.03 -8.39 -10.03
N GLY A 42 -21.75 -9.18 -8.98
CA GLY A 42 -22.29 -10.53 -8.80
C GLY A 42 -21.50 -11.64 -9.48
N GLY A 43 -20.43 -11.30 -10.20
CA GLY A 43 -19.44 -12.25 -10.72
C GLY A 43 -18.14 -12.22 -9.93
N PHE A 44 -17.15 -12.94 -10.44
CA PHE A 44 -15.85 -13.11 -9.82
C PHE A 44 -14.75 -13.04 -10.87
N TYR A 45 -13.64 -12.45 -10.49
CA TYR A 45 -12.38 -12.63 -11.19
C TYR A 45 -11.66 -13.85 -10.63
N VAL A 46 -11.13 -14.70 -11.51
CA VAL A 46 -10.38 -15.91 -11.15
C VAL A 46 -9.04 -15.88 -11.87
N LEU A 47 -7.96 -15.98 -11.11
CA LEU A 47 -6.58 -15.94 -11.59
C LEU A 47 -6.01 -17.35 -11.71
N SER A 48 -5.49 -17.70 -12.89
CA SER A 48 -4.88 -18.99 -13.17
C SER A 48 -3.55 -18.81 -13.90
N SER A 49 -2.71 -19.86 -13.93
CA SER A 49 -1.50 -19.87 -14.77
C SER A 49 -1.81 -20.53 -16.11
N SER A 50 -1.27 -19.99 -17.20
CA SER A 50 -1.37 -20.58 -18.53
C SER A 50 0.01 -20.97 -19.07
N SER A 51 0.17 -22.24 -19.42
CA SER A 51 1.39 -22.76 -20.08
C SER A 51 1.43 -22.45 -21.58
N LYS A 52 0.28 -22.07 -22.17
CA LYS A 52 0.14 -21.66 -23.57
C LYS A 52 -0.68 -20.36 -23.60
N PRO A 53 -0.05 -19.22 -23.29
CA PRO A 53 -0.75 -17.95 -23.29
C PRO A 53 -1.30 -17.65 -24.70
N PRO A 54 -2.45 -16.95 -24.81
CA PRO A 54 -2.99 -16.55 -26.10
C PRO A 54 -1.99 -15.72 -26.89
N SER A 55 -1.88 -16.00 -28.19
CA SER A 55 -0.99 -15.26 -29.09
C SER A 55 -1.51 -13.86 -29.42
N GLU A 56 -2.82 -13.66 -29.39
CA GLU A 56 -3.48 -12.39 -29.69
C GLU A 56 -3.93 -11.71 -28.40
N THR A 57 -3.38 -10.52 -28.14
CA THR A 57 -3.78 -9.66 -27.03
C THR A 57 -3.70 -8.20 -27.43
N GLN A 58 -4.56 -7.37 -26.87
CA GLN A 58 -4.59 -5.93 -27.10
C GLN A 58 -4.22 -5.18 -25.81
N PRO A 59 -3.69 -3.94 -25.90
CA PRO A 59 -3.57 -3.08 -24.72
C PRO A 59 -4.93 -2.89 -24.04
N LEU A 60 -4.93 -2.65 -22.73
CA LEU A 60 -6.15 -2.24 -22.03
C LEU A 60 -6.68 -0.95 -22.66
N ARG A 61 -8.00 -0.93 -22.92
CA ARG A 61 -8.71 0.27 -23.39
C ARG A 61 -8.96 1.20 -22.20
N ASP A 62 -9.06 2.50 -22.44
CA ASP A 62 -9.34 3.48 -21.38
C ASP A 62 -10.70 3.24 -20.69
N ALA A 63 -11.67 2.72 -21.45
CA ALA A 63 -12.99 2.32 -20.93
C ALA A 63 -13.03 0.89 -20.36
N SER A 64 -11.87 0.26 -20.13
CA SER A 64 -11.82 -1.07 -19.53
C SER A 64 -12.31 -1.04 -18.08
N GLU A 65 -12.94 -2.14 -17.68
CA GLU A 65 -13.32 -2.40 -16.29
C GLU A 65 -12.10 -2.52 -15.37
N ILE A 66 -10.94 -2.88 -15.95
CA ILE A 66 -9.64 -2.85 -15.29
C ILE A 66 -9.06 -1.43 -15.41
N GLN A 67 -9.06 -0.71 -14.29
CA GLN A 67 -8.63 0.67 -14.25
C GLN A 67 -7.20 0.76 -13.70
N LYS A 68 -6.29 1.37 -14.47
CA LYS A 68 -4.96 1.70 -13.95
C LYS A 68 -5.07 2.89 -13.00
N VAL A 69 -4.77 2.67 -11.72
CA VAL A 69 -4.90 3.70 -10.66
C VAL A 69 -3.55 4.28 -10.24
N TYR A 70 -2.44 3.63 -10.62
CA TYR A 70 -1.10 4.15 -10.44
C TYR A 70 -0.18 3.69 -11.58
N ASP A 71 0.68 4.59 -12.07
CA ASP A 71 1.60 4.35 -13.17
C ASP A 71 2.94 5.06 -12.91
N ALA A 72 4.00 4.30 -12.67
CA ALA A 72 5.39 4.75 -12.63
C ALA A 72 6.19 4.14 -13.80
N GLY A 73 5.56 4.03 -14.97
CA GLY A 73 6.15 3.57 -16.21
C GLY A 73 6.69 2.14 -16.13
N ALA A 74 8.01 2.01 -16.24
CA ALA A 74 8.69 0.71 -16.23
C ALA A 74 9.01 0.18 -14.82
N VAL A 75 8.65 0.91 -13.75
CA VAL A 75 9.07 0.58 -12.37
C VAL A 75 7.94 -0.01 -11.54
N SER A 76 6.74 0.55 -11.60
CA SER A 76 5.58 0.09 -10.81
C SER A 76 4.29 0.50 -11.49
N ALA A 77 3.26 -0.33 -11.37
CA ALA A 77 1.90 0.00 -11.78
C ALA A 77 0.89 -0.74 -10.91
N VAL A 78 -0.25 -0.09 -10.66
CA VAL A 78 -1.35 -0.67 -9.89
C VAL A 78 -2.64 -0.53 -10.67
N TRP A 79 -3.40 -1.62 -10.74
CA TRP A 79 -4.72 -1.66 -11.36
C TRP A 79 -5.77 -2.04 -10.34
N ARG A 80 -6.91 -1.34 -10.37
CA ARG A 80 -8.14 -1.78 -9.73
C ARG A 80 -8.86 -2.76 -10.64
N VAL A 81 -9.23 -3.91 -10.10
CA VAL A 81 -9.93 -4.99 -10.81
C VAL A 81 -11.04 -5.52 -9.90
N GLY A 82 -12.26 -4.98 -10.05
CA GLY A 82 -13.36 -5.26 -9.12
C GLY A 82 -13.02 -4.85 -7.68
N GLU A 83 -13.17 -5.79 -6.75
CA GLU A 83 -12.82 -5.62 -5.33
C GLU A 83 -11.37 -6.03 -4.99
N ALA A 84 -10.46 -5.99 -5.96
CA ALA A 84 -9.03 -6.18 -5.70
C ALA A 84 -8.15 -5.15 -6.41
N PHE A 85 -6.90 -5.06 -5.96
CA PHE A 85 -5.82 -4.33 -6.59
C PHE A 85 -4.72 -5.30 -7.02
N ILE A 86 -4.31 -5.20 -8.28
CA ILE A 86 -3.14 -5.90 -8.81
C ILE A 86 -2.00 -4.90 -8.80
N LYS A 87 -0.96 -5.15 -8.00
CA LYS A 87 0.28 -4.38 -8.00
C LYS A 87 1.36 -5.20 -8.71
N LEU A 88 2.05 -4.57 -9.65
CA LEU A 88 3.23 -5.14 -10.30
C LEU A 88 4.37 -4.12 -10.23
N LYS A 89 5.53 -4.55 -9.75
CA LYS A 89 6.69 -3.68 -9.62
C LYS A 89 8.00 -4.39 -9.93
N LYS A 90 9.02 -3.60 -10.26
CA LYS A 90 10.39 -4.07 -10.43
C LYS A 90 10.99 -4.39 -9.05
N LEU A 91 11.72 -5.49 -8.97
CA LEU A 91 12.47 -5.87 -7.80
C LEU A 91 13.80 -5.14 -7.75
N ILE A 92 13.76 -3.91 -7.23
CA ILE A 92 14.95 -3.07 -7.04
C ILE A 92 15.83 -3.62 -5.92
N THR A 93 15.21 -4.11 -4.83
CA THR A 93 15.90 -4.71 -3.68
C THR A 93 15.48 -6.17 -3.53
N PRO A 94 16.21 -7.12 -4.13
CA PRO A 94 15.79 -8.52 -4.17
C PRO A 94 15.60 -9.13 -2.77
N ASN A 95 16.45 -8.78 -1.81
CA ASN A 95 16.41 -9.27 -0.43
C ASN A 95 15.59 -8.37 0.52
N ALA A 96 14.65 -7.58 0.00
CA ALA A 96 13.70 -6.85 0.83
C ALA A 96 12.56 -7.77 1.30
N THR A 97 12.06 -7.53 2.51
CA THR A 97 10.79 -8.13 2.96
C THR A 97 9.68 -7.77 1.98
N ARG A 98 8.87 -8.76 1.61
CA ARG A 98 7.77 -8.56 0.64
C ARG A 98 6.50 -8.14 1.37
N GLU A 99 5.64 -7.38 0.70
CA GLU A 99 4.36 -6.91 1.28
C GLU A 99 3.51 -8.06 1.81
N HIS A 100 3.41 -9.17 1.06
CA HIS A 100 2.67 -10.36 1.52
C HIS A 100 3.22 -10.95 2.83
N THR A 101 4.54 -10.89 3.05
CA THR A 101 5.17 -11.36 4.29
C THR A 101 4.79 -10.45 5.46
N THR A 102 4.82 -9.13 5.26
CA THR A 102 4.38 -8.15 6.26
C THR A 102 2.91 -8.32 6.61
N LEU A 103 2.04 -8.44 5.61
CA LEU A 103 0.60 -8.64 5.81
C LEU A 103 0.32 -9.94 6.57
N GLN A 104 1.00 -11.04 6.23
CA GLN A 104 0.88 -12.29 6.98
C GLN A 104 1.36 -12.15 8.43
N TYR A 105 2.45 -11.43 8.67
CA TYR A 105 2.93 -11.14 10.02
C TYR A 105 1.87 -10.39 10.84
N LEU A 106 1.26 -9.34 10.28
CA LEU A 106 0.21 -8.56 10.96
C LEU A 106 -1.06 -9.39 11.21
N ARG A 107 -1.46 -10.25 10.26
CA ARG A 107 -2.60 -11.17 10.45
C ARG A 107 -2.40 -12.09 11.64
N ASN A 108 -1.16 -12.49 11.93
CA ASN A 108 -0.83 -13.33 13.08
C ASN A 108 -0.81 -12.55 14.42
N LYS A 109 -1.02 -11.23 14.40
CA LYS A 109 -1.07 -10.37 15.60
C LYS A 109 -2.49 -9.97 16.00
N GLN A 110 -3.51 -10.54 15.38
CA GLN A 110 -4.90 -10.19 15.66
C GLN A 110 -5.31 -10.41 17.12
N PRO A 111 -6.27 -9.61 17.64
CA PRO A 111 -6.99 -8.54 16.94
C PRO A 111 -6.14 -7.28 16.70
N LEU A 112 -6.43 -6.57 15.61
CA LEU A 112 -5.82 -5.27 15.28
C LEU A 112 -6.89 -4.17 15.42
N ASP A 113 -6.52 -2.96 15.87
CA ASP A 113 -7.43 -1.81 15.95
C ASP A 113 -7.70 -1.14 14.57
N PHE A 114 -7.15 -1.71 13.50
CA PHE A 114 -7.23 -1.23 12.13
C PHE A 114 -7.33 -2.40 11.13
N HIS A 115 -7.82 -2.11 9.93
CA HIS A 115 -7.93 -3.09 8.86
C HIS A 115 -6.70 -3.11 7.95
N ILE A 116 -6.39 -4.29 7.42
CA ILE A 116 -5.34 -4.53 6.42
C ILE A 116 -5.91 -5.34 5.25
N PRO A 117 -5.42 -5.16 4.02
CA PRO A 117 -5.91 -5.91 2.88
C PRO A 117 -5.66 -7.42 3.04
N ASP A 118 -6.56 -8.23 2.48
CA ASP A 118 -6.31 -9.65 2.26
C ASP A 118 -5.33 -9.85 1.09
N VAL A 119 -4.53 -10.91 1.12
CA VAL A 119 -3.64 -11.28 0.01
C VAL A 119 -4.29 -12.41 -0.76
N TYR A 120 -4.74 -12.17 -1.99
CA TYR A 120 -5.32 -13.20 -2.85
C TYR A 120 -4.25 -13.99 -3.60
N TYR A 121 -3.19 -13.33 -4.04
CA TYR A 121 -2.11 -13.96 -4.81
C TYR A 121 -0.82 -13.14 -4.67
N HIS A 122 0.33 -13.80 -4.77
CA HIS A 122 1.61 -13.14 -4.99
C HIS A 122 2.57 -14.06 -5.74
N SER A 123 3.54 -13.47 -6.45
CA SER A 123 4.58 -14.23 -7.14
C SER A 123 5.83 -13.38 -7.37
N ASP A 124 7.01 -14.00 -7.20
CA ASP A 124 8.29 -13.45 -7.68
C ASP A 124 8.49 -13.92 -9.14
N LEU A 125 8.44 -12.97 -10.07
CA LEU A 125 8.49 -13.18 -11.52
C LEU A 125 9.86 -12.78 -12.08
N GLY A 126 10.93 -13.30 -11.49
CA GLY A 126 12.30 -12.95 -11.85
C GLY A 126 12.71 -11.57 -11.31
N ASP A 127 12.79 -10.55 -12.17
CA ASP A 127 13.12 -9.18 -11.79
C ASP A 127 11.89 -8.34 -11.41
N ARG A 128 10.73 -8.99 -11.28
CA ARG A 128 9.43 -8.39 -10.96
C ARG A 128 8.76 -9.09 -9.80
N TYR A 129 7.91 -8.37 -9.11
CA TYR A 129 7.05 -8.90 -8.05
C TYR A 129 5.63 -8.45 -8.29
N LEU A 130 4.72 -9.44 -8.25
CA LEU A 130 3.29 -9.26 -8.39
C LEU A 130 2.61 -9.62 -7.07
N ILE A 131 1.66 -8.79 -6.65
CA ILE A 131 0.76 -9.08 -5.54
C ILE A 131 -0.66 -8.64 -5.90
N VAL A 132 -1.64 -9.46 -5.53
CA VAL A 132 -3.08 -9.15 -5.63
C VAL A 132 -3.64 -9.01 -4.23
N LEU A 133 -4.17 -7.83 -3.95
CA LEU A 133 -4.67 -7.44 -2.63
C LEU A 133 -6.18 -7.19 -2.68
N GLY A 134 -6.90 -7.61 -1.65
CA GLY A 134 -8.29 -7.25 -1.46
C GLY A 134 -8.45 -5.75 -1.22
N ARG A 135 -9.51 -5.17 -1.79
CA ARG A 135 -9.87 -3.79 -1.54
C ARG A 135 -10.34 -3.62 -0.10
N VAL A 136 -9.83 -2.60 0.57
CA VAL A 136 -10.31 -2.18 1.89
C VAL A 136 -11.32 -1.03 1.74
N PRO A 137 -12.38 -0.97 2.58
CA PRO A 137 -13.35 0.12 2.57
C PRO A 137 -12.73 1.49 2.91
N GLY A 138 -13.41 2.55 2.49
CA GLY A 138 -13.08 3.95 2.81
C GLY A 138 -12.53 4.74 1.63
N ARG A 139 -12.24 6.03 1.92
CA ARG A 139 -11.56 6.97 1.02
C ARG A 139 -10.20 7.32 1.65
N THR A 140 -9.20 7.58 0.81
CA THR A 140 -7.86 7.95 1.27
C THR A 140 -7.87 9.32 1.95
N LEU A 141 -6.95 9.59 2.89
CA LEU A 141 -6.85 10.93 3.48
C LEU A 141 -6.56 12.03 2.44
N ASN A 142 -5.85 11.69 1.36
CA ASN A 142 -5.65 12.59 0.21
C ASN A 142 -6.98 13.08 -0.39
N GLU A 143 -8.01 12.25 -0.39
CA GLU A 143 -9.31 12.56 -0.97
C GLU A 143 -10.18 13.37 0.00
N ILE A 144 -10.20 13.00 1.27
CA ILE A 144 -11.21 13.50 2.22
C ILE A 144 -10.74 14.54 3.22
N TRP A 145 -9.42 14.71 3.45
CA TRP A 145 -8.94 15.47 4.60
C TRP A 145 -9.55 16.87 4.69
N TYR A 146 -9.64 17.57 3.56
CA TYR A 146 -10.19 18.92 3.47
C TYR A 146 -11.73 18.99 3.53
N GLU A 147 -12.41 17.86 3.37
CA GLU A 147 -13.86 17.73 3.53
C GLU A 147 -14.24 17.43 4.99
N LEU A 148 -13.32 16.84 5.76
CA LEU A 148 -13.51 16.53 7.17
C LEU A 148 -13.55 17.82 8.01
N GLY A 149 -14.55 17.93 8.88
CA GLY A 149 -14.55 18.95 9.93
C GLY A 149 -13.45 18.70 10.95
N GLU A 150 -13.03 19.77 11.63
CA GLU A 150 -11.93 19.80 12.62
C GLU A 150 -12.01 18.66 13.65
N THR A 151 -13.20 18.37 14.21
CA THR A 151 -13.39 17.27 15.17
C THR A 151 -13.05 15.91 14.56
N LYS A 152 -13.45 15.64 13.31
CA LYS A 152 -13.18 14.37 12.63
C LYS A 152 -11.71 14.25 12.24
N GLN A 153 -11.09 15.34 11.79
CA GLN A 153 -9.65 15.39 11.54
C GLN A 153 -8.85 15.06 12.80
N GLN A 154 -9.19 15.69 13.92
CA GLN A 154 -8.51 15.47 15.19
C GLN A 154 -8.71 14.06 15.75
N GLU A 155 -9.89 13.45 15.53
CA GLU A 155 -10.13 12.06 15.91
C GLU A 155 -9.32 11.09 15.04
N CYS A 156 -9.28 11.31 13.73
CA CYS A 156 -8.43 10.54 12.81
C CYS A 156 -6.95 10.59 13.25
N VAL A 157 -6.44 11.79 13.54
CA VAL A 157 -5.06 12.01 14.03
C VAL A 157 -4.78 11.21 15.31
N ARG A 158 -5.69 11.23 16.29
CA ARG A 158 -5.51 10.48 17.54
C ARG A 158 -5.49 8.98 17.29
N ARG A 159 -6.36 8.48 16.42
CA ARG A 159 -6.42 7.05 16.09
C ARG A 159 -5.14 6.60 15.39
N ILE A 160 -4.62 7.37 14.44
CA ILE A 160 -3.33 7.08 13.79
C ILE A 160 -2.19 7.04 14.81
N ALA A 161 -2.11 8.02 15.72
CA ALA A 161 -1.08 8.03 16.75
C ALA A 161 -1.18 6.81 17.69
N LYS A 162 -2.40 6.36 18.02
CA LYS A 162 -2.62 5.13 18.80
C LYS A 162 -2.21 3.88 18.04
N ILE A 163 -2.52 3.77 16.75
CA ILE A 163 -2.07 2.65 15.90
C ILE A 163 -0.53 2.61 15.85
N CYS A 164 0.13 3.75 15.65
CA CYS A 164 1.59 3.81 15.72
C CYS A 164 2.13 3.30 17.07
N MET A 165 1.47 3.65 18.17
CA MET A 165 1.81 3.15 19.50
C MET A 165 1.57 1.65 19.65
N GLU A 166 0.45 1.12 19.18
CA GLU A 166 0.16 -0.32 19.16
C GLU A 166 1.24 -1.10 18.40
N LEU A 167 1.59 -0.64 17.19
CA LEU A 167 2.63 -1.26 16.35
C LEU A 167 3.99 -1.31 17.05
N THR A 168 4.28 -0.39 17.98
CA THR A 168 5.55 -0.38 18.75
C THR A 168 5.61 -1.44 19.85
N THR A 169 4.51 -2.11 20.15
CA THR A 169 4.49 -3.20 21.16
C THR A 169 5.15 -4.48 20.64
N TRP A 170 5.38 -4.58 19.33
CA TRP A 170 6.11 -5.68 18.73
C TRP A 170 7.55 -5.26 18.42
N GLU A 171 8.49 -5.85 19.15
CA GLU A 171 9.90 -5.50 19.07
C GLU A 171 10.67 -6.47 18.17
N GLY A 172 11.78 -5.98 17.63
CA GLY A 172 12.78 -6.77 16.91
C GLY A 172 14.18 -6.37 17.37
N GLU A 173 15.14 -7.28 17.22
CA GLU A 173 16.51 -7.08 17.71
C GLU A 173 17.35 -6.17 16.80
N THR A 174 16.94 -6.02 15.54
CA THR A 174 17.69 -5.30 14.51
C THR A 174 16.77 -4.38 13.70
N ILE A 175 17.35 -3.35 13.08
CA ILE A 175 16.65 -2.55 12.07
C ILE A 175 16.52 -3.39 10.79
N SER A 176 15.35 -3.97 10.59
CA SER A 176 15.08 -4.93 9.51
C SER A 176 13.59 -5.02 9.23
N GLY A 177 13.18 -5.64 8.13
CA GLY A 177 11.79 -6.04 7.95
C GLY A 177 11.39 -7.15 8.94
N VAL A 178 10.10 -7.48 8.95
CA VAL A 178 9.49 -8.39 9.95
C VAL A 178 10.03 -9.83 9.93
N ASP A 179 10.66 -10.23 8.82
CA ASP A 179 11.32 -11.54 8.63
C ASP A 179 12.86 -11.45 8.73
N GLY A 180 13.38 -10.36 9.28
CA GLY A 180 14.83 -10.11 9.41
C GLY A 180 15.53 -9.70 8.12
N LYS A 181 14.80 -9.62 7.00
CA LYS A 181 15.35 -9.15 5.72
C LYS A 181 15.51 -7.64 5.68
N ARG A 182 16.05 -7.13 4.58
CA ARG A 182 16.36 -5.72 4.41
C ARG A 182 15.08 -4.87 4.46
N LEU A 183 15.08 -3.86 5.32
CA LEU A 183 14.06 -2.82 5.35
C LEU A 183 14.36 -1.80 4.24
N THR A 184 13.40 -1.52 3.39
CA THR A 184 13.57 -0.54 2.28
C THR A 184 13.00 0.84 2.63
N ASP A 185 13.06 1.23 3.91
CA ASP A 185 12.69 2.60 4.31
C ASP A 185 13.77 3.55 3.83
N GLN A 186 13.43 4.27 2.77
CA GLN A 186 14.38 5.07 2.01
C GLN A 186 15.05 6.18 2.82
N PHE A 187 14.36 6.76 3.81
CA PHE A 187 14.94 7.78 4.71
C PHE A 187 15.97 7.20 5.70
N LEU A 188 16.00 5.88 5.86
CA LEU A 188 17.07 5.13 6.52
C LEU A 188 18.10 4.58 5.52
N GLU A 189 17.79 4.50 4.22
CA GLU A 189 18.66 3.96 3.17
C GLU A 189 19.34 5.02 2.28
N LYS A 190 19.22 6.31 2.62
CA LYS A 190 19.73 7.45 1.83
C LYS A 190 19.06 7.63 0.45
N SER A 191 17.76 7.34 0.33
CA SER A 191 16.92 7.68 -0.83
C SER A 191 15.54 8.21 -0.37
N THR A 192 14.60 8.57 -1.25
CA THR A 192 13.33 9.23 -0.86
C THR A 192 12.08 8.43 -1.27
N ASP A 193 11.17 8.21 -0.28
CA ASP A 193 9.75 7.72 -0.28
C ASP A 193 9.47 6.26 0.22
N GLU A 194 8.45 5.90 1.03
CA GLU A 194 7.39 6.64 1.74
C GLU A 194 6.60 5.75 2.74
N MET A 195 5.94 6.42 3.70
CA MET A 195 4.55 6.17 4.14
C MET A 195 3.79 7.45 3.78
N ARG A 196 2.55 7.36 3.27
CA ARG A 196 1.81 8.48 2.66
C ARG A 196 0.43 8.67 3.30
N PRO A 197 -0.17 9.87 3.24
CA PRO A 197 -1.59 10.01 3.60
C PRO A 197 -2.49 9.24 2.63
N GLY A 198 -2.04 9.03 1.38
CA GLY A 198 -2.71 8.18 0.39
C GLY A 198 -2.79 6.69 0.77
N ASN A 199 -2.01 6.24 1.74
CA ASN A 199 -1.98 4.85 2.20
C ASN A 199 -2.90 4.61 3.41
N ILE A 200 -3.56 5.66 3.91
CA ILE A 200 -4.49 5.60 5.05
C ILE A 200 -5.89 5.89 4.51
N LEU A 201 -6.81 4.97 4.76
CA LEU A 201 -8.22 5.11 4.42
C LEU A 201 -9.05 5.28 5.69
N LEU A 202 -10.00 6.21 5.64
CA LEU A 202 -11.02 6.37 6.66
C LEU A 202 -12.37 5.96 6.05
N ASP A 203 -13.06 5.04 6.71
CA ASP A 203 -14.46 4.78 6.42
C ASP A 203 -15.32 5.83 7.13
N GLU A 204 -16.03 6.66 6.37
CA GLU A 204 -16.87 7.71 6.94
C GLU A 204 -18.13 7.18 7.63
N MET A 205 -18.52 5.92 7.37
CA MET A 205 -19.73 5.30 7.92
C MET A 205 -19.55 4.92 9.40
N ASP A 206 -18.42 4.30 9.74
CA ASP A 206 -18.13 3.82 11.10
C ASP A 206 -16.85 4.43 11.71
N GLY A 207 -16.16 5.28 10.95
CA GLY A 207 -14.91 5.92 11.33
C GLY A 207 -13.70 5.00 11.29
N SER A 208 -13.82 3.74 10.85
CA SER A 208 -12.73 2.76 10.87
C SER A 208 -11.54 3.20 9.99
N ILE A 209 -10.35 2.77 10.38
CA ILE A 209 -9.11 3.07 9.66
C ILE A 209 -8.61 1.79 9.00
N SER A 210 -8.27 1.90 7.72
CA SER A 210 -7.54 0.87 6.98
C SER A 210 -6.19 1.44 6.56
N ILE A 211 -5.14 0.63 6.65
CA ILE A 211 -3.80 1.00 6.16
C ILE A 211 -3.43 0.02 5.05
N ILE A 212 -2.99 0.56 3.92
CA ILE A 212 -2.49 -0.19 2.76
C ILE A 212 -1.00 0.07 2.56
N ASP A 213 -0.41 -0.65 1.61
CA ASP A 213 0.96 -0.41 1.13
C ASP A 213 2.02 -0.69 2.22
N TRP A 214 2.04 -1.94 2.66
CA TRP A 214 2.88 -2.44 3.76
C TRP A 214 4.29 -2.86 3.30
N GLU A 215 4.77 -2.29 2.20
CA GLU A 215 5.99 -2.71 1.52
C GLU A 215 7.28 -2.29 2.24
N THR A 216 7.22 -1.20 3.01
CA THR A 216 8.38 -0.55 3.64
C THR A 216 8.34 -0.63 5.17
N VAL A 217 7.63 -1.63 5.71
CA VAL A 217 7.44 -1.79 7.16
C VAL A 217 8.44 -2.77 7.76
N GLY A 218 8.95 -2.41 8.93
CA GLY A 218 9.87 -3.22 9.71
C GLY A 218 10.14 -2.62 11.07
N TYR A 219 11.11 -3.21 11.77
CA TYR A 219 11.60 -2.75 13.06
C TYR A 219 12.56 -1.58 12.84
N VAL A 220 12.32 -0.50 13.59
CA VAL A 220 13.09 0.75 13.60
C VAL A 220 13.09 1.30 15.03
N PRO A 221 14.03 2.19 15.40
CA PRO A 221 13.96 2.86 16.69
C PRO A 221 12.62 3.58 16.85
N LYS A 222 11.96 3.45 18.00
CA LYS A 222 10.64 4.05 18.27
C LYS A 222 10.56 5.53 17.89
N ASP A 223 11.61 6.30 18.20
CA ASP A 223 11.69 7.74 17.92
C ASP A 223 11.73 8.07 16.41
N TRP A 224 12.05 7.08 15.56
CA TRP A 224 11.99 7.22 14.10
C TRP A 224 10.57 7.49 13.61
N ILE A 225 9.55 6.93 14.28
CA ILE A 225 8.15 7.05 13.86
C ILE A 225 7.72 8.51 13.83
N ARG A 226 7.92 9.25 14.94
CA ARG A 226 7.60 10.69 14.99
C ARG A 226 8.50 11.50 14.07
N THR A 227 9.79 11.18 14.01
CA THR A 227 10.77 11.86 13.14
C THR A 227 10.36 11.79 11.67
N LYS A 228 9.84 10.65 11.22
CA LYS A 228 9.34 10.46 9.85
C LYS A 228 8.19 11.39 9.48
N PHE A 229 7.24 11.64 10.40
CA PHE A 229 6.17 12.63 10.19
C PHE A 229 6.71 14.07 10.06
N HIS A 230 7.91 14.34 10.57
CA HIS A 230 8.54 15.65 10.48
C HIS A 230 9.30 15.84 9.16
N CYS A 231 10.12 14.87 8.74
CA CYS A 231 11.06 15.04 7.63
C CYS A 231 10.56 14.50 6.27
N SER A 232 9.56 13.61 6.25
CA SER A 232 9.09 12.99 5.02
C SER A 232 8.11 13.89 4.26
N SER A 233 8.54 14.50 3.15
CA SER A 233 7.66 15.23 2.23
C SER A 233 6.56 14.33 1.65
N GLY A 234 6.81 13.03 1.59
CA GLY A 234 5.81 12.07 1.17
C GLY A 234 4.60 11.92 2.10
N MET A 235 4.71 12.50 3.30
CA MET A 235 3.60 12.67 4.22
C MET A 235 2.80 13.95 3.92
N ASP A 236 3.05 14.72 2.86
CA ASP A 236 2.25 15.91 2.57
C ASP A 236 0.94 15.52 1.86
N LEU A 237 -0.15 16.20 2.23
CA LEU A 237 -1.41 16.10 1.49
C LEU A 237 -1.30 16.81 0.13
N PRO A 238 -2.12 16.44 -0.87
CA PRO A 238 -2.19 17.19 -2.12
C PRO A 238 -2.60 18.64 -1.85
N GLU A 239 -1.91 19.59 -2.49
CA GLU A 239 -2.25 21.00 -2.36
C GLU A 239 -3.69 21.28 -2.83
N ARG A 240 -4.48 21.98 -2.00
CA ARG A 240 -5.84 22.41 -2.33
C ARG A 240 -6.05 23.87 -1.93
N ALA A 241 -6.93 24.55 -2.67
CA ALA A 241 -7.38 25.90 -2.30
C ALA A 241 -8.10 25.86 -0.94
N GLY A 242 -7.82 26.80 -0.04
CA GLY A 242 -8.49 26.86 1.27
C GLY A 242 -7.61 27.16 2.48
N GLY A 243 -6.31 27.44 2.30
CA GLY A 243 -5.43 27.97 3.35
C GLY A 243 -4.92 26.95 4.38
N ILE A 244 -5.40 25.70 4.36
CA ILE A 244 -4.82 24.60 5.14
C ILE A 244 -3.55 24.12 4.43
N LEU A 245 -2.43 24.15 5.14
CA LEU A 245 -1.15 23.70 4.59
C LEU A 245 -1.17 22.19 4.32
N PRO A 246 -0.55 21.71 3.23
CA PRO A 246 -0.31 20.27 2.96
C PRO A 246 0.27 19.49 4.14
N THR A 247 1.04 20.18 4.99
CA THR A 247 1.74 19.64 6.16
C THR A 247 0.87 19.54 7.42
N ASP A 248 -0.35 20.10 7.41
CA ASP A 248 -1.19 20.24 8.61
C ASP A 248 -1.42 18.90 9.32
N TRP A 249 -1.83 17.84 8.60
CA TRP A 249 -2.13 16.56 9.22
C TRP A 249 -0.88 15.91 9.85
N ARG A 250 0.26 15.88 9.16
CA ARG A 250 1.49 15.24 9.68
C ARG A 250 2.04 15.98 10.90
N VAL A 251 1.89 17.30 10.94
CA VAL A 251 2.20 18.12 12.12
C VAL A 251 1.28 17.76 13.29
N ARG A 252 -0.03 17.56 13.05
CA ARG A 252 -0.98 17.15 14.10
C ARG A 252 -0.67 15.74 14.62
N VAL A 253 -0.35 14.78 13.75
CA VAL A 253 0.06 13.43 14.15
C VAL A 253 1.35 13.47 14.96
N ALA A 254 2.36 14.22 14.51
CA ALA A 254 3.61 14.38 15.26
C ALA A 254 3.39 14.93 16.68
N ARG A 255 2.45 15.87 16.85
CA ARG A 255 2.06 16.41 18.16
C ARG A 255 1.38 15.37 19.05
N GLU A 256 0.49 14.53 18.52
CA GLU A 256 -0.11 13.44 19.32
C GLU A 256 0.93 12.38 19.68
N LEU A 257 1.82 12.01 18.76
CA LEU A 257 2.93 11.09 19.05
C LEU A 257 3.84 11.65 20.16
N ALA A 258 4.11 12.96 20.17
CA ALA A 258 4.84 13.61 21.25
C ALA A 258 4.16 13.40 22.61
N ARG A 259 2.83 13.53 22.67
CA ARG A 259 2.04 13.29 23.91
C ARG A 259 2.08 11.83 24.36
N LEU A 260 2.25 10.89 23.41
CA LEU A 260 2.44 9.46 23.68
C LEU A 260 3.90 9.10 24.01
N GLY A 261 4.78 10.08 24.16
CA GLY A 261 6.17 9.88 24.60
C GLY A 261 7.15 9.52 23.49
N PHE A 262 6.78 9.72 22.21
CA PHE A 262 7.73 9.58 21.10
C PHE A 262 8.60 10.82 21.02
N ARG A 263 9.92 10.65 21.10
CA ARG A 263 10.86 11.75 20.92
C ARG A 263 11.01 12.06 19.43
N GLU A 264 11.42 13.28 19.15
CA GLU A 264 11.81 13.71 17.82
C GLU A 264 13.32 13.81 17.81
N VAL A 265 13.96 13.19 16.81
CA VAL A 265 15.42 13.11 16.68
C VAL A 265 15.86 13.60 15.30
N VAL A 266 15.20 14.66 14.82
CA VAL A 266 15.45 15.22 13.48
C VAL A 266 16.87 15.73 13.35
N ASP A 267 17.40 16.43 14.38
CA ASP A 267 18.75 16.98 14.35
C ASP A 267 19.80 15.86 14.30
N GLU A 268 19.62 14.81 15.10
CA GLU A 268 20.49 13.63 15.08
C GLU A 268 20.39 12.88 13.75
N TRP A 269 19.19 12.77 13.19
CA TRP A 269 19.00 12.16 11.87
C TRP A 269 19.65 12.98 10.76
N VAL A 270 19.47 14.30 10.74
CA VAL A 270 20.10 15.22 9.78
C VAL A 270 21.62 15.09 9.86
N ALA A 271 22.19 15.13 11.06
CA ALA A 271 23.63 14.97 11.29
C ALA A 271 24.14 13.60 10.82
N TRP A 272 23.39 12.52 11.08
CA TRP A 272 23.73 11.17 10.62
C TRP A 272 23.60 11.02 9.09
N TYR A 273 22.57 11.63 8.50
CA TYR A 273 22.31 11.58 7.06
C TYR A 273 23.30 12.42 6.26
N GLY A 274 23.84 13.48 6.88
CA GLY A 274 24.78 14.43 6.28
C GLY A 274 24.10 15.55 5.50
N LEU A 275 22.96 16.05 6.00
CA LEU A 275 22.24 17.22 5.47
C LEU A 275 22.59 18.51 6.23
#